data_AF-A0A1V8STI2-F1
#
_entry.id   AF-A0A1V8STI2-F1
#
_cell.length_a   1.000
_cell.length_b   1.000
_cell.length_c   1.000
_cell.angle_alpha   90.00
_cell.angle_beta   90.00
_cell.angle_gamma   90.00
#
_symmetry.space_group_name_H-M   'P 1'
#
loop_
_entity.id
_entity.type
_entity.pdbx_description
1 polymer ?
#
loop_
_entity_poly.entity_id
_entity_poly.type
_entity_poly.pdbx_seq_one_letter_code
_entity_poly.pdbx_strand_id
1 'polypeptide(L)'
;MPRPKRQKTSDTAMDSNGTSTSHPWADLPTQLGDALNKANKAAENDGQLSAFTTSNAIDAPATFGIIGAGSDNAVLVTVTNGKADIKAGKAGKALFTLSALPEQWQEFFKQTPVAPYQSYWGVRRLLDRMRKEALADGVDEQMFGMNIKQEGISVAGDQDAFAHWTHVWRRVLELLHDAYAGETPVDDQADPEEDCIVGRYAYVNAGPLWGKCKIFYEQSGEGSQDIVFLHTAGSDSRQYHGVMNDPRAREKLRMTAFDLPAHGRSFPYEGYHPGNHTNTEDAYVGCIAAFVKKLGLDKPIICGASMAGQISLACAVRAEEVGCSGTIPLQGSDYLTMDRQWYDRSPYVNQSLFNPEWIYGMMSPTAPLANRQLIWHLYSAQAYGIFHGDLDMYFGGWDGRDRMKNIDTKKCPVYMLTGEYDWSNTPAMSQATCDKIPGGKHQAMKGLGHFPATENPKVFVGYLLEAVEHIQKAGA
;
A
#
# COMPACT_ATOMS: atom_id res chain seq x y z
N MET A 1 1.22 -42.95 -31.29
CA MET A 1 2.61 -42.59 -30.91
C MET A 1 2.68 -42.49 -29.39
N PRO A 2 3.67 -43.09 -28.71
CA PRO A 2 3.75 -43.05 -27.25
C PRO A 2 4.19 -41.64 -26.79
N ARG A 3 3.56 -41.14 -25.72
CA ARG A 3 3.93 -39.86 -25.08
C ARG A 3 5.33 -39.96 -24.47
N PRO A 4 6.19 -38.93 -24.56
CA PRO A 4 7.49 -38.95 -23.89
C PRO A 4 7.29 -38.81 -22.37
N LYS A 5 8.04 -39.62 -21.60
CA LYS A 5 8.14 -39.53 -20.14
C LYS A 5 8.74 -38.17 -19.77
N ARG A 6 8.05 -37.40 -18.91
CA ARG A 6 8.60 -36.18 -18.28
C ARG A 6 9.80 -36.57 -17.40
N GLN A 7 10.96 -36.03 -17.74
CA GLN A 7 12.18 -36.08 -16.95
C GLN A 7 12.01 -35.10 -15.78
N LYS A 8 12.11 -35.58 -14.54
CA LYS A 8 12.21 -34.71 -13.35
C LYS A 8 13.58 -34.05 -13.38
N THR A 9 13.65 -32.75 -13.66
CA THR A 9 14.83 -31.93 -13.39
C THR A 9 14.75 -31.46 -11.94
N SER A 10 15.49 -32.12 -11.05
CA SER A 10 15.85 -31.58 -9.74
C SER A 10 17.05 -30.67 -9.94
N ASP A 11 16.83 -29.36 -9.95
CA ASP A 11 17.92 -28.38 -9.97
C ASP A 11 18.52 -28.28 -8.56
N THR A 12 19.46 -29.17 -8.26
CA THR A 12 20.49 -28.95 -7.24
C THR A 12 21.82 -29.02 -7.95
N ALA A 13 22.46 -27.87 -8.17
CA ALA A 13 23.84 -27.83 -8.64
C ALA A 13 24.74 -28.44 -7.54
N MET A 14 25.32 -29.60 -7.81
CA MET A 14 26.29 -30.25 -6.90
C MET A 14 27.69 -29.76 -7.23
N ASP A 15 28.47 -29.41 -6.20
CA ASP A 15 29.90 -29.22 -6.34
C ASP A 15 30.64 -30.57 -6.46
N SER A 16 31.94 -30.53 -6.77
CA SER A 16 32.77 -31.72 -7.01
C SER A 16 32.96 -32.64 -5.79
N ASN A 17 32.38 -32.31 -4.63
CA ASN A 17 32.47 -33.10 -3.40
C ASN A 17 31.13 -33.68 -2.92
N GLY A 18 30.03 -33.50 -3.67
CA GLY A 18 28.74 -34.12 -3.35
C GLY A 18 28.05 -33.56 -2.10
N THR A 19 28.49 -32.39 -1.62
CA THR A 19 27.80 -31.63 -0.58
C THR A 19 26.81 -30.67 -1.22
N SER A 20 25.52 -30.85 -0.95
CA SER A 20 24.53 -29.80 -1.21
C SER A 20 24.91 -28.60 -0.34
N THR A 21 25.50 -27.56 -0.94
CA THR A 21 25.71 -26.30 -0.25
C THR A 21 24.34 -25.68 -0.01
N SER A 22 23.92 -25.64 1.25
CA SER A 22 22.69 -24.95 1.64
C SER A 22 22.79 -23.49 1.20
N HIS A 23 21.71 -22.95 0.64
CA HIS A 23 21.64 -21.54 0.26
C HIS A 23 22.11 -20.65 1.44
N PRO A 24 22.98 -19.64 1.25
CA PRO A 24 23.56 -18.89 2.36
C PRO A 24 22.50 -18.27 3.29
N TRP A 25 21.41 -17.78 2.70
CA TRP A 25 20.25 -17.22 3.41
C TRP A 25 19.33 -18.27 4.08
N ALA A 26 19.70 -19.55 4.11
CA ALA A 26 18.99 -20.54 4.91
C ALA A 26 19.31 -20.38 6.42
N ASP A 27 20.48 -19.82 6.75
CA ASP A 27 20.90 -19.51 8.12
C ASP A 27 21.18 -18.01 8.27
N LEU A 28 20.14 -17.24 8.61
CA LEU A 28 20.21 -15.78 8.71
C LEU A 28 21.29 -15.31 9.70
N PRO A 29 21.39 -15.85 10.92
CA PRO A 29 22.46 -15.48 11.84
C PRO A 29 23.86 -15.59 11.23
N THR A 30 24.15 -16.69 10.54
CA THR A 30 25.44 -16.90 9.87
C THR A 30 25.62 -15.96 8.69
N GLN A 31 24.60 -15.78 7.86
CA GLN A 31 24.66 -14.92 6.67
C GLN A 31 24.84 -13.43 7.03
N LEU A 32 24.16 -12.97 8.07
CA LEU A 32 24.24 -11.57 8.51
C LEU A 32 25.55 -11.29 9.24
N GLY A 33 26.13 -12.26 9.96
CA GLY A 33 27.44 -12.14 10.58
C GLY A 33 27.60 -10.84 11.38
N ASP A 34 28.61 -10.04 11.02
CA ASP A 34 28.89 -8.74 11.67
C ASP A 34 27.77 -7.71 11.52
N ALA A 35 26.86 -7.86 10.54
CA ALA A 35 25.70 -6.98 10.39
C ALA A 35 24.77 -7.05 11.61
N LEU A 36 24.72 -8.18 12.33
CA LEU A 36 23.94 -8.27 13.57
C LEU A 36 24.45 -7.30 14.64
N ASN A 37 25.77 -7.23 14.82
CA ASN A 37 26.38 -6.32 15.80
C ASN A 37 26.18 -4.85 15.39
N LYS A 38 26.30 -4.56 14.09
CA LYS A 38 26.04 -3.22 13.54
C LYS A 38 24.58 -2.79 13.74
N ALA A 39 23.64 -3.67 13.41
CA ALA A 39 22.21 -3.43 13.58
C ALA A 39 21.84 -3.24 15.06
N ASN A 40 22.40 -4.06 15.95
CA ASN A 40 22.17 -3.92 17.39
C ASN A 40 22.67 -2.57 17.92
N LYS A 41 23.85 -2.12 17.49
CA LYS A 41 24.38 -0.80 17.85
C LYS A 41 23.56 0.36 17.26
N ALA A 42 23.04 0.19 16.05
CA ALA A 42 22.13 1.17 15.44
C ALA A 42 20.82 1.26 16.22
N ALA A 43 20.25 0.12 16.63
CA ALA A 43 19.03 0.04 17.43
C ALA A 43 19.13 0.77 18.79
N GLU A 44 20.31 0.81 19.41
CA GLU A 44 20.54 1.55 20.67
C GLU A 44 20.34 3.07 20.53
N ASN A 45 20.54 3.61 19.32
CA ASN A 45 20.49 5.06 19.06
C ASN A 45 19.37 5.45 18.08
N ASP A 46 18.52 4.50 17.68
CA ASP A 46 17.44 4.75 16.72
C ASP A 46 16.27 5.46 17.41
N GLY A 47 16.01 6.72 17.01
CA GLY A 47 14.98 7.55 17.62
C GLY A 47 13.56 6.98 17.44
N GLN A 48 13.28 6.34 16.31
CA GLN A 48 11.97 5.75 16.04
C GLN A 48 11.72 4.52 16.93
N LEU A 49 12.69 3.62 17.02
CA LEU A 49 12.61 2.43 17.87
C LEU A 49 12.55 2.80 19.35
N SER A 50 13.31 3.81 19.78
CA SER A 50 13.23 4.36 21.14
C SER A 50 11.83 4.91 21.44
N ALA A 51 11.25 5.69 20.54
CA ALA A 51 9.90 6.24 20.70
C ALA A 51 8.83 5.13 20.80
N PHE A 52 8.99 4.04 20.06
CA PHE A 52 8.06 2.91 20.10
C PHE A 52 8.22 2.00 21.32
N THR A 53 9.42 1.91 21.89
CA THR A 53 9.71 0.96 22.99
C THR A 53 9.76 1.62 24.36
N THR A 54 9.73 2.95 24.46
CA THR A 54 9.75 3.66 25.74
C THR A 54 8.34 3.80 26.31
N SER A 55 7.91 2.79 27.07
CA SER A 55 6.60 2.79 27.73
C SER A 55 6.59 1.88 28.95
N ASN A 56 6.03 2.37 30.06
CA ASN A 56 5.82 1.56 31.27
C ASN A 56 4.79 0.45 31.07
N ALA A 57 4.06 0.44 29.95
CA ALA A 57 3.20 -0.67 29.56
C ALA A 57 4.01 -1.90 29.09
N ILE A 58 5.30 -1.75 28.82
CA ILE A 58 6.22 -2.87 28.54
C ILE A 58 6.82 -3.31 29.89
N ASP A 59 6.06 -4.11 30.61
CA ASP A 59 6.40 -4.59 31.95
C ASP A 59 7.14 -5.94 31.95
N ALA A 60 7.13 -6.65 30.82
CA ALA A 60 7.87 -7.88 30.61
C ALA A 60 8.59 -7.88 29.24
N PRO A 61 9.76 -8.56 29.12
CA PRO A 61 10.42 -8.72 27.84
C PRO A 61 9.56 -9.53 26.86
N ALA A 62 9.47 -9.05 25.61
CA ALA A 62 8.87 -9.79 24.50
C ALA A 62 9.97 -10.17 23.50
N THR A 63 9.95 -11.39 22.97
CA THR A 63 10.97 -11.83 21.99
C THR A 63 10.31 -12.35 20.73
N PHE A 64 10.76 -11.89 19.57
CA PHE A 64 10.38 -12.44 18.26
C PHE A 64 11.61 -12.88 17.48
N GLY A 65 11.41 -13.73 16.47
CA GLY A 65 12.49 -14.28 15.65
C GLY A 65 12.34 -13.92 14.17
N ILE A 66 13.46 -13.86 13.45
CA ILE A 66 13.52 -13.78 11.99
C ILE A 66 14.32 -15.00 11.52
N ILE A 67 13.73 -15.81 10.63
CA ILE A 67 14.28 -17.11 10.22
C ILE A 67 14.23 -17.30 8.71
N GLY A 68 15.17 -18.09 8.20
CA GLY A 68 15.04 -18.71 6.89
C GLY A 68 14.08 -19.90 6.98
N ALA A 69 13.26 -20.11 5.96
CA ALA A 69 12.29 -21.20 5.94
C ALA A 69 12.92 -22.55 6.29
N GLY A 70 12.35 -23.23 7.28
CA GLY A 70 12.83 -24.54 7.76
C GLY A 70 14.08 -24.49 8.65
N SER A 71 14.58 -23.30 9.00
CA SER A 71 15.71 -23.13 9.93
C SER A 71 15.24 -23.04 11.38
N ASP A 72 16.00 -23.65 12.29
CA ASP A 72 15.87 -23.46 13.74
C ASP A 72 16.76 -22.31 14.24
N ASN A 73 17.74 -21.87 13.44
CA ASN A 73 18.58 -20.72 13.76
C ASN A 73 17.81 -19.44 13.44
N ALA A 74 17.80 -18.52 14.40
CA ALA A 74 17.01 -17.30 14.32
C ALA A 74 17.84 -16.07 14.70
N VAL A 75 17.56 -14.95 14.04
CA VAL A 75 17.85 -13.63 14.60
C VAL A 75 16.74 -13.34 15.61
N LEU A 76 17.07 -13.37 16.90
CA LEU A 76 16.15 -13.05 17.97
C LEU A 76 16.23 -11.57 18.31
N VAL A 77 15.07 -10.96 18.49
CA VAL A 77 14.91 -9.59 18.93
C VAL A 77 14.15 -9.60 20.24
N THR A 78 14.78 -9.18 21.33
CA THR A 78 14.16 -9.05 22.64
C THR A 78 13.86 -7.58 22.93
N VAL A 79 12.59 -7.23 23.02
CA VAL A 79 12.11 -5.90 23.35
C VAL A 79 11.89 -5.77 24.85
N THR A 80 12.41 -4.68 25.42
CA THR A 80 12.20 -4.24 26.80
C THR A 80 11.89 -2.75 26.80
N ASN A 81 11.40 -2.19 27.91
CA ASN A 81 11.14 -0.76 28.00
C ASN A 81 12.41 0.06 27.65
N GLY A 82 12.32 0.81 26.54
CA GLY A 82 13.36 1.67 25.97
C GLY A 82 14.44 0.98 25.13
N LYS A 83 14.34 -0.33 24.84
CA LYS A 83 15.38 -1.07 24.10
C LYS A 83 14.82 -2.23 23.27
N ALA A 84 15.43 -2.50 22.11
CA ALA A 84 15.36 -3.81 21.45
C ALA A 84 16.78 -4.39 21.27
N ASP A 85 16.99 -5.62 21.73
CA ASP A 85 18.28 -6.34 21.69
C ASP A 85 18.26 -7.39 20.58
N ILE A 86 19.18 -7.30 19.63
CA ILE A 86 19.27 -8.16 18.43
C ILE A 86 20.44 -9.12 18.58
N LYS A 87 20.17 -10.44 18.51
CA LYS A 87 21.20 -11.48 18.65
C LYS A 87 20.86 -12.76 17.90
N ALA A 88 21.88 -13.57 17.62
CA ALA A 88 21.68 -14.94 17.16
C ALA A 88 21.07 -15.81 18.27
N GLY A 89 20.20 -16.75 17.89
CA GLY A 89 19.57 -17.67 18.81
C GLY A 89 18.78 -18.76 18.11
N LYS A 90 17.80 -19.32 18.82
CA LYS A 90 16.96 -20.43 18.36
C LYS A 90 15.49 -20.01 18.29
N ALA A 91 14.80 -20.42 17.23
CA ALA A 91 13.42 -20.04 16.93
C ALA A 91 12.45 -20.33 18.09
N GLY A 92 12.64 -21.45 18.81
CA GLY A 92 11.79 -21.85 19.94
C GLY A 92 11.80 -20.91 21.17
N LYS A 93 12.62 -19.85 21.17
CA LYS A 93 12.61 -18.81 22.23
C LYS A 93 11.71 -17.62 21.89
N ALA A 94 11.17 -17.56 20.67
CA ALA A 94 10.36 -16.46 20.19
C ALA A 94 8.86 -16.73 20.43
N LEU A 95 8.11 -15.66 20.75
CA LEU A 95 6.65 -15.66 20.76
C LEU A 95 6.09 -15.92 19.36
N PHE A 96 6.74 -15.33 18.36
CA PHE A 96 6.46 -15.55 16.93
C PHE A 96 7.73 -15.42 16.09
N THR A 97 7.70 -15.99 14.89
CA THR A 97 8.79 -15.88 13.91
C THR A 97 8.33 -15.35 12.56
N LEU A 98 9.09 -14.42 11.99
CA LEU A 98 9.01 -14.01 10.59
C LEU A 98 9.85 -14.98 9.75
N SER A 99 9.21 -15.78 8.90
CA SER A 99 9.87 -16.72 7.99
C SER A 99 9.76 -16.24 6.55
N ALA A 100 10.81 -16.37 5.77
CA ALA A 100 10.78 -16.28 4.30
C ALA A 100 11.73 -17.30 3.67
N LEU A 101 11.56 -17.60 2.38
CA LEU A 101 12.49 -18.47 1.66
C LEU A 101 13.87 -17.81 1.56
N PRO A 102 14.96 -18.60 1.51
CA PRO A 102 16.32 -18.07 1.38
C PRO A 102 16.48 -17.09 0.21
N GLU A 103 15.91 -17.37 -0.94
CA GLU A 103 15.99 -16.52 -2.14
C GLU A 103 15.27 -15.18 -1.93
N GLN A 104 14.23 -15.15 -1.09
CA GLN A 104 13.45 -13.94 -0.82
C GLN A 104 14.14 -13.06 0.21
N TRP A 105 14.80 -13.65 1.21
CA TRP A 105 15.71 -12.91 2.07
C TRP A 105 16.86 -12.32 1.25
N GLN A 106 17.41 -13.08 0.30
CA GLN A 106 18.43 -12.55 -0.60
C GLN A 106 17.95 -11.32 -1.37
N GLU A 107 16.71 -11.32 -1.89
CA GLU A 107 16.12 -10.16 -2.55
C GLU A 107 15.86 -8.99 -1.58
N PHE A 108 15.33 -9.28 -0.39
CA PHE A 108 15.05 -8.28 0.66
C PHE A 108 16.32 -7.54 1.09
N PHE A 109 17.46 -8.23 1.14
CA PHE A 109 18.75 -7.67 1.56
C PHE A 109 19.63 -7.16 0.41
N LYS A 110 19.04 -6.91 -0.77
CA LYS A 110 19.72 -6.12 -1.82
C LYS A 110 19.67 -4.63 -1.46
N GLN A 111 20.72 -3.89 -1.79
CA GLN A 111 20.84 -2.45 -1.46
C GLN A 111 19.64 -1.58 -1.88
N THR A 112 18.99 -1.92 -2.99
CA THR A 112 17.67 -1.40 -3.35
C THR A 112 16.78 -2.58 -3.73
N PRO A 113 15.96 -3.10 -2.81
CA PRO A 113 15.08 -4.24 -3.11
C PRO A 113 14.02 -3.82 -4.12
N VAL A 114 13.72 -4.68 -5.09
CA VAL A 114 12.64 -4.47 -6.06
C VAL A 114 11.31 -4.97 -5.51
N ALA A 115 10.18 -4.56 -6.12
CA ALA A 115 8.88 -5.09 -5.76
C ALA A 115 8.80 -6.62 -5.90
N PRO A 116 8.19 -7.36 -4.95
CA PRO A 116 7.55 -6.91 -3.71
C PRO A 116 8.47 -7.04 -2.47
N TYR A 117 9.79 -7.15 -2.67
CA TYR A 117 10.78 -7.43 -1.64
C TYR A 117 11.20 -6.19 -0.84
N GLN A 118 10.64 -5.02 -1.12
CA GLN A 118 10.91 -3.80 -0.34
C GLN A 118 10.36 -3.85 1.09
N SER A 119 9.47 -4.81 1.38
CA SER A 119 8.96 -5.03 2.73
C SER A 119 8.59 -6.49 2.95
N TYR A 120 8.66 -6.93 4.21
CA TYR A 120 8.20 -8.28 4.57
C TYR A 120 6.68 -8.48 4.30
N TRP A 121 5.91 -7.38 4.34
CA TRP A 121 4.50 -7.39 3.93
C TRP A 121 4.32 -7.76 2.46
N GLY A 122 5.12 -7.16 1.57
CA GLY A 122 5.10 -7.49 0.15
C GLY A 122 5.55 -8.93 -0.14
N VAL A 123 6.57 -9.41 0.59
CA VAL A 123 7.02 -10.82 0.53
C VAL A 123 5.87 -11.77 0.89
N ARG A 124 5.18 -11.53 2.02
CA ARG A 124 3.98 -12.29 2.40
C ARG A 124 2.92 -12.29 1.31
N ARG A 125 2.65 -11.13 0.72
CA ARG A 125 1.60 -10.99 -0.29
C ARG A 125 1.89 -11.78 -1.56
N LEU A 126 3.15 -11.83 -2.00
CA LEU A 126 3.53 -12.59 -3.19
C LEU A 126 3.14 -14.06 -3.07
N LEU A 127 3.39 -14.68 -1.91
CA LEU A 127 3.06 -16.08 -1.68
C LEU A 127 1.56 -16.33 -1.73
N ASP A 128 0.76 -15.48 -1.08
CA ASP A 128 -0.70 -15.62 -1.10
C ASP A 128 -1.26 -15.62 -2.52
N ARG A 129 -0.69 -14.79 -3.41
CA ARG A 129 -1.06 -14.78 -4.84
C ARG A 129 -0.63 -16.06 -5.55
N MET A 130 0.64 -16.46 -5.44
CA MET A 130 1.15 -17.66 -6.10
C MET A 130 0.38 -18.92 -5.67
N ARG A 131 0.01 -19.02 -4.40
CA ARG A 131 -0.84 -20.11 -3.88
C ARG A 131 -2.21 -20.12 -4.56
N LYS A 132 -2.87 -18.96 -4.67
CA LYS A 132 -4.18 -18.84 -5.30
C LYS A 132 -4.15 -19.16 -6.80
N GLU A 133 -3.16 -18.67 -7.52
CA GLU A 133 -2.99 -18.96 -8.95
C GLU A 133 -2.79 -20.46 -9.19
N ALA A 134 -1.93 -21.11 -8.41
CA ALA A 134 -1.72 -22.55 -8.52
C ALA A 134 -2.98 -23.37 -8.18
N LEU A 135 -3.74 -22.99 -7.14
CA LEU A 135 -5.03 -23.63 -6.82
C LEU A 135 -6.04 -23.44 -7.96
N ALA A 136 -6.11 -22.26 -8.56
CA ALA A 136 -6.97 -21.97 -9.71
C ALA A 136 -6.58 -22.80 -10.95
N ASP A 137 -5.30 -23.10 -11.13
CA ASP A 137 -4.76 -23.99 -12.17
C ASP A 137 -4.93 -25.49 -11.85
N GLY A 138 -5.65 -25.83 -10.78
CA GLY A 138 -5.99 -27.21 -10.41
C GLY A 138 -4.87 -27.98 -9.72
N VAL A 139 -3.88 -27.28 -9.15
CA VAL A 139 -2.90 -27.90 -8.25
C VAL A 139 -3.61 -28.27 -6.94
N ASP A 140 -3.53 -29.55 -6.55
CA ASP A 140 -4.15 -30.05 -5.32
C ASP A 140 -3.61 -29.30 -4.08
N GLU A 141 -4.50 -28.84 -3.20
CA GLU A 141 -4.15 -28.22 -1.93
C GLU A 141 -3.29 -29.17 -1.06
N GLN A 142 -3.49 -30.48 -1.18
CA GLN A 142 -2.65 -31.49 -0.52
C GLN A 142 -1.25 -31.62 -1.14
N MET A 143 -1.02 -31.19 -2.39
CA MET A 143 0.33 -31.10 -2.95
C MET A 143 1.14 -29.93 -2.35
N PHE A 144 0.45 -28.92 -1.82
CA PHE A 144 1.06 -27.90 -0.95
C PHE A 144 1.24 -28.42 0.49
N GLY A 145 0.29 -29.21 1.01
CA GLY A 145 0.33 -29.77 2.37
C GLY A 145 1.23 -31.00 2.59
N MET A 146 1.56 -31.78 1.54
CA MET A 146 2.41 -32.98 1.65
C MET A 146 3.91 -32.71 1.45
N ASN A 147 4.28 -31.53 0.94
CA ASN A 147 5.65 -31.00 1.01
C ASN A 147 5.79 -30.13 2.27
N ILE A 148 5.87 -30.77 3.44
CA ILE A 148 5.94 -30.16 4.80
C ILE A 148 7.27 -29.38 5.04
N LYS A 149 7.91 -28.85 3.98
CA LYS A 149 9.08 -27.97 4.03
C LYS A 149 8.99 -26.76 3.08
N GLN A 150 7.84 -26.53 2.44
CA GLN A 150 7.62 -25.43 1.48
C GLN A 150 6.61 -24.37 1.95
N GLU A 151 6.29 -24.28 3.24
CA GLU A 151 5.70 -23.05 3.82
C GLU A 151 6.81 -22.03 4.03
N GLY A 152 7.27 -21.46 2.92
CA GLY A 152 8.45 -20.59 2.90
C GLY A 152 8.25 -19.26 3.63
N ILE A 153 7.07 -18.67 3.50
CA ILE A 153 6.74 -17.37 4.09
C ILE A 153 5.56 -17.53 5.03
N SER A 154 5.80 -17.25 6.31
CA SER A 154 4.76 -17.38 7.33
C SER A 154 5.11 -16.56 8.56
N VAL A 155 4.09 -16.14 9.30
CA VAL A 155 4.24 -15.77 10.69
C VAL A 155 3.82 -16.98 11.51
N ALA A 156 4.77 -17.67 12.14
CA ALA A 156 4.48 -18.79 13.02
C ALA A 156 4.49 -18.35 14.49
N GLY A 157 3.63 -18.94 15.31
CA GLY A 157 3.48 -18.57 16.72
C GLY A 157 2.35 -17.56 16.97
N ASP A 158 2.53 -16.72 17.99
CA ASP A 158 1.53 -15.79 18.49
C ASP A 158 1.24 -14.65 17.48
N GLN A 159 0.04 -14.69 16.89
CA GLN A 159 -0.40 -13.72 15.89
C GLN A 159 -0.74 -12.35 16.50
N ASP A 160 -1.16 -12.31 17.77
CA ASP A 160 -1.45 -11.06 18.46
C ASP A 160 -0.14 -10.36 18.79
N ALA A 161 0.86 -11.09 19.29
CA ALA A 161 2.20 -10.55 19.50
C ALA A 161 2.82 -10.04 18.19
N PHE A 162 2.64 -10.75 17.07
CA PHE A 162 3.08 -10.27 15.75
C PHE A 162 2.46 -8.92 15.40
N ALA A 163 1.16 -8.75 15.61
CA ALA A 163 0.45 -7.50 15.33
C ALA A 163 0.83 -6.39 16.32
N HIS A 164 0.98 -6.69 17.61
CA HIS A 164 1.37 -5.73 18.65
C HIS A 164 2.76 -5.15 18.40
N TRP A 165 3.70 -5.99 17.97
CA TRP A 165 5.11 -5.60 17.78
C TRP A 165 5.44 -5.19 16.35
N THR A 166 4.44 -4.91 15.51
CA THR A 166 4.66 -4.64 14.08
C THR A 166 5.55 -3.46 13.77
N HIS A 167 5.41 -2.39 14.54
CA HIS A 167 6.22 -1.19 14.40
C HIS A 167 7.70 -1.44 14.83
N VAL A 168 7.94 -2.39 15.74
CA VAL A 168 9.29 -2.80 16.15
C VAL A 168 9.92 -3.73 15.13
N TRP A 169 9.25 -4.84 14.77
CA TRP A 169 9.88 -5.82 13.88
C TRP A 169 10.14 -5.24 12.49
N ARG A 170 9.26 -4.34 11.99
CA ARG A 170 9.49 -3.67 10.71
C ARG A 170 10.70 -2.74 10.77
N ARG A 171 10.86 -1.96 11.85
CA ARG A 171 12.05 -1.10 12.01
C ARG A 171 13.32 -1.91 12.16
N VAL A 172 13.29 -3.02 12.90
CA VAL A 172 14.46 -3.89 13.08
C VAL A 172 14.87 -4.53 11.76
N LEU A 173 13.93 -4.91 10.89
CA LEU A 173 14.26 -5.39 9.55
C LEU A 173 14.98 -4.33 8.71
N GLU A 174 14.59 -3.05 8.79
CA GLU A 174 15.31 -1.95 8.12
C GLU A 174 16.71 -1.75 8.70
N LEU A 175 16.86 -1.76 10.03
CA LEU A 175 18.18 -1.64 10.66
C LEU A 175 19.11 -2.80 10.30
N LEU A 176 18.57 -4.02 10.21
CA LEU A 176 19.29 -5.20 9.74
C LEU A 176 19.68 -5.05 8.27
N HIS A 177 18.76 -4.58 7.43
CA HIS A 177 19.02 -4.29 6.02
C HIS A 177 20.17 -3.29 5.89
N ASP A 178 20.06 -2.13 6.53
CA ASP A 178 21.04 -1.05 6.40
C ASP A 178 22.42 -1.46 6.94
N ALA A 179 22.45 -2.25 8.01
CA ALA A 179 23.68 -2.82 8.57
C ALA A 179 24.39 -3.80 7.63
N TYR A 180 23.63 -4.52 6.78
CA TYR A 180 24.14 -5.53 5.86
C TYR A 180 24.44 -4.95 4.46
N ALA A 181 23.48 -4.24 3.87
CA ALA A 181 23.49 -3.77 2.49
C ALA A 181 23.83 -2.27 2.33
N GLY A 182 23.85 -1.52 3.43
CA GLY A 182 23.86 -0.06 3.43
C GLY A 182 22.46 0.55 3.32
N GLU A 183 22.33 1.82 3.70
CA GLU A 183 21.08 2.56 3.61
C GLU A 183 20.56 2.59 2.16
N THR A 184 19.25 2.38 1.99
CA THR A 184 18.63 2.51 0.66
C THR A 184 18.70 3.98 0.22
N PRO A 185 19.17 4.27 -1.02
CA PRO A 185 19.15 5.63 -1.54
C PRO A 185 17.71 6.17 -1.60
N VAL A 186 17.48 7.32 -0.97
CA VAL A 186 16.18 8.02 -1.01
C VAL A 186 16.29 9.27 -1.87
N ASP A 187 15.21 9.59 -2.58
CA ASP A 187 15.09 10.85 -3.29
C ASP A 187 14.93 12.02 -2.32
N ASP A 188 15.35 13.21 -2.75
CA ASP A 188 15.16 14.44 -1.98
C ASP A 188 13.70 14.92 -2.03
N GLN A 189 13.21 15.41 -0.89
CA GLN A 189 11.96 16.18 -0.81
C GLN A 189 12.29 17.67 -0.74
N ALA A 190 11.69 18.46 -1.62
CA ALA A 190 11.78 19.91 -1.53
C ALA A 190 11.07 20.42 -0.27
N ASP A 191 11.66 21.42 0.38
CA ASP A 191 11.09 22.12 1.53
C ASP A 191 10.55 23.49 1.06
N PRO A 192 9.26 23.58 0.69
CA PRO A 192 8.70 24.82 0.17
C PRO A 192 8.45 25.84 1.29
N GLU A 193 8.82 27.10 1.06
CA GLU A 193 8.54 28.19 2.01
C GLU A 193 7.08 28.70 1.92
N GLU A 194 6.38 28.40 0.82
CA GLU A 194 5.02 28.87 0.56
C GLU A 194 4.05 27.70 0.36
N ASP A 195 2.86 27.83 0.94
CA ASP A 195 1.72 26.93 0.71
C ASP A 195 0.61 27.68 -0.02
N CYS A 196 0.23 27.18 -1.19
CA CYS A 196 -0.77 27.77 -2.08
C CYS A 196 -2.19 27.19 -1.85
N ILE A 197 -2.35 26.26 -0.91
CA ILE A 197 -3.60 25.55 -0.69
C ILE A 197 -4.55 26.37 0.19
N VAL A 198 -5.80 26.49 -0.26
CA VAL A 198 -6.86 27.15 0.52
C VAL A 198 -7.94 26.15 0.91
N GLY A 199 -8.09 25.92 2.21
CA GLY A 199 -9.12 25.07 2.80
C GLY A 199 -10.44 25.79 3.07
N ARG A 200 -11.57 25.13 2.79
CA ARG A 200 -12.94 25.61 3.01
C ARG A 200 -13.86 24.46 3.42
N TYR A 201 -15.07 24.80 3.86
CA TYR A 201 -16.13 23.85 4.12
C TYR A 201 -17.33 24.08 3.20
N ALA A 202 -17.99 22.99 2.78
CA ALA A 202 -19.26 23.02 2.09
C ALA A 202 -20.26 22.06 2.76
N TYR A 203 -21.53 22.45 2.80
CA TYR A 203 -22.61 21.53 3.14
C TYR A 203 -23.09 20.82 1.87
N VAL A 204 -22.99 19.49 1.84
CA VAL A 204 -23.30 18.63 0.70
C VAL A 204 -24.29 17.57 1.16
N ASN A 205 -25.26 17.22 0.29
CA ASN A 205 -26.07 16.03 0.49
C ASN A 205 -25.34 14.86 -0.17
N ALA A 206 -24.51 14.15 0.60
CA ALA A 206 -23.54 13.15 0.16
C ALA A 206 -24.19 11.77 -0.10
N GLY A 207 -25.27 11.78 -0.89
CA GLY A 207 -25.99 10.56 -1.26
C GLY A 207 -26.85 9.95 -0.14
N PRO A 208 -27.44 8.77 -0.39
CA PRO A 208 -28.44 8.17 0.49
C PRO A 208 -27.85 7.60 1.80
N LEU A 209 -26.57 7.24 1.80
CA LEU A 209 -25.92 6.63 2.97
C LEU A 209 -25.49 7.67 4.00
N TRP A 210 -24.89 8.78 3.55
CA TRP A 210 -24.34 9.80 4.45
C TRP A 210 -25.27 11.02 4.59
N GLY A 211 -26.17 11.29 3.64
CA GLY A 211 -27.09 12.42 3.75
C GLY A 211 -26.35 13.76 3.87
N LYS A 212 -26.90 14.72 4.63
CA LYS A 212 -26.33 16.07 4.71
C LYS A 212 -25.08 16.10 5.61
N CYS A 213 -23.95 16.45 5.03
CA CYS A 213 -22.64 16.48 5.69
C CYS A 213 -21.95 17.83 5.52
N LYS A 214 -21.13 18.22 6.51
CA LYS A 214 -20.19 19.35 6.38
C LYS A 214 -18.84 18.80 5.92
N ILE A 215 -18.58 18.93 4.63
CA ILE A 215 -17.39 18.41 3.96
C ILE A 215 -16.30 19.48 3.92
N PHE A 216 -15.10 19.13 4.36
CA PHE A 216 -13.90 19.92 4.18
C PHE A 216 -13.31 19.67 2.79
N TYR A 217 -12.84 20.74 2.15
CA TYR A 217 -12.16 20.66 0.87
C TYR A 217 -11.08 21.72 0.75
N GLU A 218 -10.13 21.45 -0.13
CA GLU A 218 -8.98 22.28 -0.43
C GLU A 218 -8.89 22.53 -1.91
N GLN A 219 -8.39 23.72 -2.28
CA GLN A 219 -8.18 24.10 -3.67
C GLN A 219 -6.86 24.80 -3.86
N SER A 220 -6.27 24.61 -5.04
CA SER A 220 -5.10 25.35 -5.52
C SER A 220 -5.03 25.32 -7.05
N GLY A 221 -4.14 26.15 -7.61
CA GLY A 221 -3.93 26.21 -9.06
C GLY A 221 -4.92 27.10 -9.81
N GLU A 222 -4.50 27.53 -10.99
CA GLU A 222 -5.18 28.55 -11.81
C GLU A 222 -5.36 28.11 -13.27
N GLY A 223 -4.99 26.87 -13.58
CA GLY A 223 -5.09 26.36 -14.95
C GLY A 223 -6.52 26.11 -15.42
N SER A 224 -6.68 25.75 -16.69
CA SER A 224 -8.00 25.64 -17.33
C SER A 224 -8.77 24.35 -17.05
N GLN A 225 -8.08 23.28 -16.63
CA GLN A 225 -8.69 21.97 -16.39
C GLN A 225 -9.02 21.79 -14.90
N ASP A 226 -10.31 21.63 -14.58
CA ASP A 226 -10.72 21.18 -13.25
C ASP A 226 -10.31 19.71 -13.06
N ILE A 227 -9.75 19.39 -11.89
CA ILE A 227 -9.44 18.02 -11.46
C ILE A 227 -9.82 17.85 -9.98
N VAL A 228 -10.44 16.72 -9.68
CA VAL A 228 -10.82 16.32 -8.32
C VAL A 228 -9.96 15.15 -7.88
N PHE A 229 -9.21 15.35 -6.79
CA PHE A 229 -8.43 14.32 -6.14
C PHE A 229 -9.21 13.63 -5.02
N LEU A 230 -9.10 12.30 -4.98
CA LEU A 230 -9.82 11.44 -4.06
C LEU A 230 -8.81 10.64 -3.21
N HIS A 231 -8.87 10.83 -1.89
CA HIS A 231 -7.95 10.16 -0.96
C HIS A 231 -8.18 8.64 -0.88
N THR A 232 -7.13 7.95 -0.45
CA THR A 232 -7.17 6.50 -0.18
C THR A 232 -7.98 6.16 1.07
N ALA A 233 -8.24 4.86 1.28
CA ALA A 233 -8.99 4.36 2.43
C ALA A 233 -8.44 4.87 3.76
N GLY A 234 -9.33 5.41 4.59
CA GLY A 234 -9.03 5.94 5.92
C GLY A 234 -8.18 7.20 5.96
N SER A 235 -7.67 7.69 4.83
CA SER A 235 -6.83 8.89 4.80
C SER A 235 -7.67 10.15 4.55
N ASP A 236 -7.02 11.23 4.09
CA ASP A 236 -7.67 12.51 3.81
C ASP A 236 -6.93 13.30 2.72
N SER A 237 -7.42 14.49 2.38
CA SER A 237 -6.93 15.33 1.27
C SER A 237 -5.46 15.72 1.38
N ARG A 238 -4.84 15.62 2.57
CA ARG A 238 -3.40 15.90 2.76
C ARG A 238 -2.51 15.02 1.89
N GLN A 239 -3.01 13.87 1.44
CA GLN A 239 -2.30 13.01 0.49
C GLN A 239 -1.93 13.70 -0.83
N TYR A 240 -2.64 14.76 -1.20
CA TYR A 240 -2.42 15.49 -2.45
C TYR A 240 -1.69 16.81 -2.29
N HIS A 241 -1.29 17.21 -1.07
CA HIS A 241 -0.67 18.51 -0.81
C HIS A 241 0.60 18.74 -1.63
N GLY A 242 1.44 17.72 -1.79
CA GLY A 242 2.65 17.81 -2.62
C GLY A 242 2.34 18.12 -4.09
N VAL A 243 1.30 17.51 -4.64
CA VAL A 243 0.83 17.76 -6.02
C VAL A 243 0.17 19.13 -6.13
N MET A 244 -0.67 19.48 -5.15
CA MET A 244 -1.43 20.73 -5.11
C MET A 244 -0.52 21.96 -4.92
N ASN A 245 0.67 21.80 -4.38
CA ASN A 245 1.68 22.86 -4.28
C ASN A 245 2.67 22.88 -5.47
N ASP A 246 2.78 21.81 -6.26
CA ASP A 246 3.71 21.75 -7.39
C ASP A 246 3.39 22.83 -8.45
N PRO A 247 4.33 23.74 -8.76
CA PRO A 247 4.09 24.82 -9.72
C PRO A 247 3.65 24.34 -11.10
N ARG A 248 4.17 23.20 -11.58
CA ARG A 248 3.83 22.64 -12.91
C ARG A 248 2.38 22.18 -12.95
N ALA A 249 1.87 21.65 -11.83
CA ALA A 249 0.48 21.24 -11.70
C ALA A 249 -0.43 22.47 -11.56
N ARG A 250 -0.07 23.44 -10.71
CA ARG A 250 -0.85 24.67 -10.49
C ARG A 250 -1.02 25.53 -11.75
N GLU A 251 -0.02 25.57 -12.62
CA GLU A 251 -0.08 26.30 -13.89
C GLU A 251 -1.12 25.71 -14.85
N LYS A 252 -1.29 24.37 -14.85
CA LYS A 252 -2.12 23.66 -15.82
C LYS A 252 -3.50 23.26 -15.30
N LEU A 253 -3.65 23.15 -13.99
CA LEU A 253 -4.82 22.55 -13.35
C LEU A 253 -5.44 23.51 -12.33
N ARG A 254 -6.77 23.44 -12.22
CA ARG A 254 -7.54 23.89 -11.05
C ARG A 254 -7.86 22.66 -10.20
N MET A 255 -7.10 22.49 -9.14
CA MET A 255 -7.10 21.28 -8.33
C MET A 255 -8.05 21.44 -7.16
N THR A 256 -8.88 20.42 -6.92
CA THR A 256 -9.73 20.32 -5.73
C THR A 256 -9.53 18.95 -5.08
N ALA A 257 -9.34 18.91 -3.77
CA ALA A 257 -9.34 17.68 -2.98
C ALA A 257 -10.34 17.83 -1.84
N PHE A 258 -11.06 16.78 -1.48
CA PHE A 258 -12.01 16.83 -0.36
C PHE A 258 -11.86 15.62 0.54
N ASP A 259 -12.20 15.81 1.81
CA ASP A 259 -12.26 14.74 2.79
C ASP A 259 -13.66 14.11 2.73
N LEU A 260 -13.76 12.79 2.55
CA LEU A 260 -15.06 12.12 2.63
C LEU A 260 -15.76 12.39 3.97
N PRO A 261 -17.10 12.21 4.07
CA PRO A 261 -17.80 12.30 5.35
C PRO A 261 -17.08 11.48 6.44
N ALA A 262 -16.97 12.04 7.65
CA ALA A 262 -16.23 11.50 8.79
C ALA A 262 -14.69 11.36 8.66
N HIS A 263 -14.09 11.76 7.54
CA HIS A 263 -12.64 11.69 7.33
C HIS A 263 -11.95 13.03 7.60
N GLY A 264 -10.66 13.00 7.95
CA GLY A 264 -9.82 14.18 8.07
C GLY A 264 -10.50 15.31 8.85
N ARG A 265 -10.79 16.41 8.16
CA ARG A 265 -11.47 17.60 8.69
C ARG A 265 -12.96 17.64 8.39
N SER A 266 -13.48 16.74 7.56
CA SER A 266 -14.91 16.56 7.33
C SER A 266 -15.61 16.05 8.58
N PHE A 267 -16.83 16.55 8.80
CA PHE A 267 -17.61 16.17 9.97
C PHE A 267 -18.27 14.81 9.77
N PRO A 268 -18.56 14.08 10.87
CA PRO A 268 -19.44 12.93 10.82
C PRO A 268 -20.79 13.27 10.19
N TYR A 269 -21.36 12.28 9.50
CA TYR A 269 -22.64 12.39 8.81
C TYR A 269 -23.83 12.17 9.75
N GLU A 270 -25.05 12.50 9.28
CA GLU A 270 -26.27 12.30 10.07
C GLU A 270 -26.48 10.82 10.38
N GLY A 271 -26.70 10.47 11.65
CA GLY A 271 -26.83 9.07 12.09
C GLY A 271 -25.51 8.31 12.28
N TYR A 272 -24.36 9.00 12.20
CA TYR A 272 -23.06 8.39 12.49
C TYR A 272 -22.93 7.95 13.96
N HIS A 273 -22.41 6.73 14.16
CA HIS A 273 -21.96 6.25 15.47
C HIS A 273 -20.46 5.91 15.39
N PRO A 274 -19.62 6.31 16.35
CA PRO A 274 -18.20 5.95 16.34
C PRO A 274 -17.98 4.45 16.13
N GLY A 275 -17.15 4.09 15.14
CA GLY A 275 -16.85 2.70 14.78
C GLY A 275 -17.84 2.05 13.79
N ASN A 276 -18.88 2.74 13.31
CA ASN A 276 -19.87 2.20 12.37
C ASN A 276 -19.76 2.73 10.93
N HIS A 277 -18.70 3.50 10.62
CA HIS A 277 -18.47 3.99 9.27
C HIS A 277 -18.42 2.84 8.27
N THR A 278 -19.02 3.05 7.12
CA THR A 278 -18.95 2.16 5.95
C THR A 278 -19.24 2.97 4.70
N ASN A 279 -18.90 2.40 3.54
CA ASN A 279 -19.09 3.03 2.25
C ASN A 279 -19.49 1.99 1.19
N THR A 280 -20.09 2.46 0.11
CA THR A 280 -20.46 1.67 -1.08
C THR A 280 -20.09 2.45 -2.34
N GLU A 281 -20.09 1.79 -3.50
CA GLU A 281 -19.94 2.50 -4.77
C GLU A 281 -20.93 3.67 -4.90
N ASP A 282 -22.21 3.42 -4.61
CA ASP A 282 -23.27 4.44 -4.75
C ASP A 282 -23.10 5.62 -3.80
N ALA A 283 -22.70 5.37 -2.56
CA ALA A 283 -22.45 6.42 -1.59
C ALA A 283 -21.26 7.29 -2.01
N TYR A 284 -20.16 6.66 -2.43
CA TYR A 284 -18.96 7.39 -2.84
C TYR A 284 -19.17 8.17 -4.15
N VAL A 285 -19.65 7.51 -5.22
CA VAL A 285 -19.93 8.17 -6.50
C VAL A 285 -20.97 9.28 -6.33
N GLY A 286 -22.04 9.02 -5.57
CA GLY A 286 -23.07 10.02 -5.27
C GLY A 286 -22.53 11.22 -4.49
N CYS A 287 -21.61 11.00 -3.55
CA CYS A 287 -20.92 12.08 -2.85
C CYS A 287 -20.06 12.92 -3.81
N ILE A 288 -19.30 12.28 -4.70
CA ILE A 288 -18.48 12.97 -5.72
C ILE A 288 -19.38 13.82 -6.63
N ALA A 289 -20.44 13.23 -7.18
CA ALA A 289 -21.39 13.94 -8.05
C ALA A 289 -22.03 15.15 -7.34
N ALA A 290 -22.48 14.96 -6.10
CA ALA A 290 -23.06 16.04 -5.30
C ALA A 290 -22.04 17.15 -5.00
N PHE A 291 -20.78 16.78 -4.75
CA PHE A 291 -19.70 17.71 -4.46
C PHE A 291 -19.27 18.51 -5.71
N VAL A 292 -19.07 17.84 -6.85
CA VAL A 292 -18.81 18.45 -8.17
C VAL A 292 -19.88 19.48 -8.50
N LYS A 293 -21.16 19.09 -8.36
CA LYS A 293 -22.30 19.99 -8.57
C LYS A 293 -22.31 21.15 -7.57
N LYS A 294 -22.02 20.90 -6.29
CA LYS A 294 -22.05 21.92 -5.24
C LYS A 294 -21.04 23.03 -5.48
N LEU A 295 -19.85 22.69 -5.95
CA LEU A 295 -18.79 23.65 -6.25
C LEU A 295 -18.87 24.22 -7.67
N GLY A 296 -19.74 23.67 -8.52
CA GLY A 296 -19.88 24.10 -9.91
C GLY A 296 -18.62 23.84 -10.72
N LEU A 297 -17.95 22.70 -10.48
CA LEU A 297 -16.77 22.31 -11.24
C LEU A 297 -17.19 21.94 -12.66
N ASP A 298 -16.46 22.45 -13.66
CA ASP A 298 -16.79 22.24 -15.06
C ASP A 298 -16.04 21.03 -15.59
N LYS A 299 -16.77 19.93 -15.81
CA LYS A 299 -16.26 18.71 -16.44
C LYS A 299 -14.93 18.25 -15.82
N PRO A 300 -14.84 18.05 -14.51
CA PRO A 300 -13.57 17.72 -13.87
C PRO A 300 -13.02 16.37 -14.34
N ILE A 301 -11.71 16.21 -14.28
CA ILE A 301 -11.07 14.90 -14.27
C ILE A 301 -11.16 14.34 -12.86
N ILE A 302 -11.51 13.06 -12.69
CA ILE A 302 -11.53 12.38 -11.39
C ILE A 302 -10.26 11.54 -11.24
N CYS A 303 -9.49 11.77 -10.19
CA CYS A 303 -8.21 11.10 -9.96
C CYS A 303 -8.10 10.62 -8.51
N GLY A 304 -7.82 9.33 -8.30
CA GLY A 304 -7.82 8.72 -6.97
C GLY A 304 -7.00 7.45 -6.91
N ALA A 305 -6.41 7.16 -5.74
CA ALA A 305 -5.61 5.95 -5.51
C ALA A 305 -6.36 4.86 -4.73
N SER A 306 -6.01 3.60 -4.95
CA SER A 306 -6.51 2.46 -4.14
C SER A 306 -8.04 2.29 -4.25
N MET A 307 -8.78 2.33 -3.13
CA MET A 307 -10.24 2.46 -3.10
C MET A 307 -10.75 3.56 -4.04
N ALA A 308 -10.11 4.72 -4.03
CA ALA A 308 -10.48 5.81 -4.92
C ALA A 308 -10.07 5.58 -6.39
N GLY A 309 -9.12 4.68 -6.65
CA GLY A 309 -8.79 4.21 -7.99
C GLY A 309 -9.93 3.37 -8.59
N GLN A 310 -10.49 2.45 -7.80
CA GLN A 310 -11.69 1.70 -8.18
C GLN A 310 -12.89 2.64 -8.41
N ILE A 311 -13.08 3.61 -7.52
CA ILE A 311 -14.13 4.62 -7.68
C ILE A 311 -13.91 5.53 -8.87
N SER A 312 -12.66 5.82 -9.25
CA SER A 312 -12.39 6.53 -10.49
C SER A 312 -12.87 5.72 -11.71
N LEU A 313 -12.71 4.39 -11.71
CA LEU A 313 -13.31 3.53 -12.73
C LEU A 313 -14.86 3.53 -12.66
N ALA A 314 -15.44 3.53 -11.45
CA ALA A 314 -16.88 3.66 -11.26
C ALA A 314 -17.43 4.98 -11.82
N CYS A 315 -16.73 6.09 -11.58
CA CYS A 315 -17.03 7.40 -12.13
C CYS A 315 -16.95 7.39 -13.67
N ALA A 316 -16.02 6.67 -14.29
CA ALA A 316 -15.96 6.54 -15.74
C ALA A 316 -17.19 5.79 -16.30
N VAL A 317 -17.63 4.72 -15.62
CA VAL A 317 -18.87 4.00 -15.97
C VAL A 317 -20.11 4.91 -15.80
N ARG A 318 -20.07 5.82 -14.82
CA ARG A 318 -21.16 6.72 -14.43
C ARG A 318 -20.87 8.18 -14.79
N ALA A 319 -20.15 8.42 -15.89
CA ALA A 319 -19.58 9.72 -16.19
C ALA A 319 -20.62 10.84 -16.28
N GLU A 320 -21.80 10.55 -16.84
CA GLU A 320 -22.91 11.50 -16.95
C GLU A 320 -23.51 11.88 -15.59
N GLU A 321 -23.55 10.94 -14.64
CA GLU A 321 -24.04 11.20 -13.27
C GLU A 321 -23.07 12.11 -12.51
N VAL A 322 -21.77 11.84 -12.63
CA VAL A 322 -20.71 12.61 -11.98
C VAL A 322 -20.49 13.96 -12.66
N GLY A 323 -20.72 14.03 -13.97
CA GLY A 323 -20.40 15.19 -14.80
C GLY A 323 -18.91 15.31 -15.09
N CYS A 324 -18.14 14.22 -15.06
CA CYS A 324 -16.70 14.23 -15.33
C CYS A 324 -16.37 14.09 -16.83
N SER A 325 -15.23 14.64 -17.27
CA SER A 325 -14.74 14.52 -18.66
C SER A 325 -13.65 13.47 -18.86
N GLY A 326 -13.16 12.87 -17.78
CA GLY A 326 -12.12 11.85 -17.83
C GLY A 326 -11.79 11.34 -16.44
N THR A 327 -11.07 10.23 -16.38
CA THR A 327 -10.62 9.66 -15.10
C THR A 327 -9.18 9.20 -15.17
N ILE A 328 -8.48 9.36 -14.04
CA ILE A 328 -7.12 8.89 -13.84
C ILE A 328 -7.10 7.96 -12.61
N PRO A 329 -7.49 6.69 -12.77
CA PRO A 329 -7.38 5.71 -11.70
C PRO A 329 -5.92 5.44 -11.35
N LEU A 330 -5.54 5.66 -10.10
CA LEU A 330 -4.22 5.32 -9.57
C LEU A 330 -4.34 4.00 -8.79
N GLN A 331 -3.46 3.03 -9.05
CA GLN A 331 -3.46 1.74 -8.32
C GLN A 331 -4.86 1.08 -8.25
N GLY A 332 -5.65 1.24 -9.31
CA GLY A 332 -7.02 0.74 -9.40
C GLY A 332 -7.13 -0.52 -10.25
N SER A 333 -8.12 -1.36 -9.96
CA SER A 333 -8.49 -2.52 -10.78
C SER A 333 -10.00 -2.69 -10.80
N ASP A 334 -10.50 -3.48 -11.75
CA ASP A 334 -11.92 -3.80 -11.82
C ASP A 334 -12.39 -4.77 -10.72
N TYR A 335 -11.47 -5.49 -10.09
CA TYR A 335 -11.78 -6.39 -8.98
C TYR A 335 -10.52 -6.79 -8.20
N LEU A 336 -10.62 -6.87 -6.88
CA LEU A 336 -9.55 -7.41 -6.04
C LEU A 336 -9.77 -8.88 -5.73
N THR A 337 -8.73 -9.68 -5.92
CA THR A 337 -8.69 -11.09 -5.52
C THR A 337 -7.95 -11.31 -4.20
N MET A 338 -7.69 -10.23 -3.46
CA MET A 338 -6.98 -10.23 -2.18
C MET A 338 -7.89 -10.62 -1.02
N ASP A 339 -7.38 -11.41 -0.08
CA ASP A 339 -8.12 -11.70 1.16
C ASP A 339 -8.09 -10.51 2.10
N ARG A 340 -9.24 -10.24 2.72
CA ARG A 340 -9.40 -9.18 3.72
C ARG A 340 -8.77 -9.61 5.04
N GLN A 341 -7.78 -8.85 5.51
CA GLN A 341 -7.30 -8.92 6.90
C GLN A 341 -8.24 -8.09 7.80
N TRP A 342 -8.32 -8.45 9.09
CA TRP A 342 -9.28 -7.86 10.04
C TRP A 342 -8.65 -7.15 11.25
N TYR A 343 -7.33 -6.91 11.20
CA TYR A 343 -6.63 -6.19 12.27
C TYR A 343 -7.12 -4.74 12.44
N ASP A 344 -7.59 -4.11 11.36
CA ASP A 344 -8.16 -2.76 11.34
C ASP A 344 -9.51 -2.63 12.04
N ARG A 345 -10.09 -3.72 12.56
CA ARG A 345 -11.28 -3.72 13.43
C ARG A 345 -11.10 -4.54 14.71
N SER A 346 -9.93 -5.14 14.90
CA SER A 346 -9.67 -5.96 16.09
C SER A 346 -9.65 -5.10 17.36
N PRO A 347 -10.35 -5.49 18.44
CA PRO A 347 -10.21 -4.83 19.73
C PRO A 347 -8.89 -5.17 20.43
N TYR A 348 -8.18 -6.19 19.94
CA TYR A 348 -6.90 -6.63 20.48
C TYR A 348 -5.71 -5.93 19.83
N VAL A 349 -5.89 -5.24 18.70
CA VAL A 349 -4.79 -4.59 17.96
C VAL A 349 -4.94 -3.08 18.00
N ASN A 350 -3.84 -2.40 18.32
CA ASN A 350 -3.78 -0.95 18.20
C ASN A 350 -3.68 -0.55 16.72
N GLN A 351 -4.80 -0.14 16.14
CA GLN A 351 -4.94 0.21 14.73
C GLN A 351 -4.09 1.42 14.33
N SER A 352 -3.89 2.38 15.25
CA SER A 352 -3.04 3.55 15.02
C SER A 352 -1.55 3.20 14.91
N LEU A 353 -1.15 1.96 15.27
CA LEU A 353 0.18 1.43 15.02
C LEU A 353 0.16 0.40 13.89
N PHE A 354 -0.84 -0.48 13.83
CA PHE A 354 -0.85 -1.56 12.84
C PHE A 354 -1.12 -1.07 11.42
N ASN A 355 -2.16 -0.24 11.24
CA ASN A 355 -2.56 0.25 9.92
C ASN A 355 -1.42 1.00 9.21
N PRO A 356 -0.75 1.99 9.82
CA PRO A 356 0.32 2.71 9.14
C PRO A 356 1.52 1.82 8.82
N GLU A 357 1.78 0.77 9.60
CA GLU A 357 2.89 -0.18 9.36
C GLU A 357 2.64 -1.12 8.18
N TRP A 358 1.40 -1.58 8.02
CA TRP A 358 0.97 -2.31 6.82
C TRP A 358 1.12 -1.44 5.57
N ILE A 359 0.61 -0.21 5.66
CA ILE A 359 0.61 0.78 4.59
C ILE A 359 2.04 1.19 4.20
N TYR A 360 2.92 1.30 5.18
CA TYR A 360 4.32 1.65 4.95
C TYR A 360 5.03 0.66 4.03
N GLY A 361 4.67 -0.62 4.11
CA GLY A 361 5.25 -1.66 3.29
C GLY A 361 4.98 -1.52 1.79
N MET A 362 3.98 -0.73 1.39
CA MET A 362 3.51 -0.56 0.01
C MET A 362 4.15 0.62 -0.73
N MET A 363 4.98 1.41 -0.03
CA MET A 363 5.69 2.55 -0.60
C MET A 363 6.94 2.12 -1.36
N SER A 364 7.40 2.96 -2.28
CA SER A 364 8.73 2.81 -2.87
C SER A 364 9.82 2.98 -1.79
N PRO A 365 10.83 2.10 -1.74
CA PRO A 365 11.90 2.21 -0.75
C PRO A 365 12.80 3.43 -1.01
N THR A 366 12.80 3.96 -2.23
CA THR A 366 13.56 5.16 -2.62
C THR A 366 12.75 6.46 -2.50
N ALA A 367 11.48 6.41 -2.08
CA ALA A 367 10.69 7.62 -1.86
C ALA A 367 11.30 8.47 -0.71
N PRO A 368 11.21 9.81 -0.78
CA PRO A 368 11.69 10.68 0.29
C PRO A 368 11.17 10.28 1.66
N LEU A 369 12.07 10.22 2.66
CA LEU A 369 11.75 9.73 4.00
C LEU A 369 10.64 10.57 4.67
N ALA A 370 10.68 11.90 4.53
CA ALA A 370 9.68 12.80 5.08
C ALA A 370 8.26 12.47 4.58
N ASN A 371 8.14 12.09 3.30
CA ASN A 371 6.86 11.76 2.68
C ASN A 371 6.38 10.38 3.11
N ARG A 372 7.29 9.41 3.23
CA ARG A 372 7.01 8.08 3.81
C ARG A 372 6.50 8.20 5.25
N GLN A 373 7.11 9.09 6.04
CA GLN A 373 6.67 9.41 7.40
C GLN A 373 5.33 10.15 7.44
N LEU A 374 5.07 11.06 6.49
CA LEU A 374 3.77 11.71 6.36
C LEU A 374 2.67 10.67 6.10
N ILE A 375 2.88 9.73 5.16
CA ILE A 375 1.91 8.65 4.90
C ILE A 375 1.68 7.84 6.17
N TRP A 376 2.74 7.41 6.86
CA TRP A 376 2.60 6.71 8.15
C TRP A 376 1.77 7.54 9.15
N HIS A 377 2.04 8.84 9.27
CA HIS A 377 1.32 9.73 10.17
C HIS A 377 -0.17 9.82 9.84
N LEU A 378 -0.52 10.00 8.55
CA LEU A 378 -1.92 10.09 8.10
C LEU A 378 -2.72 8.84 8.45
N TYR A 379 -2.10 7.67 8.33
CA TYR A 379 -2.73 6.39 8.66
C TYR A 379 -2.74 6.08 10.16
N SER A 380 -1.88 6.72 10.95
CA SER A 380 -1.92 6.64 12.42
C SER A 380 -3.02 7.54 13.02
N ALA A 381 -3.31 8.66 12.36
CA ALA A 381 -4.19 9.74 12.86
C ALA A 381 -5.70 9.55 12.57
N GLN A 382 -6.11 8.36 12.14
CA GLN A 382 -7.48 8.09 11.69
C GLN A 382 -8.44 7.96 12.87
N ALA A 383 -9.70 8.39 12.70
CA ALA A 383 -10.74 8.04 13.66
C ALA A 383 -11.05 6.54 13.61
N TYR A 384 -11.37 5.96 14.77
CA TYR A 384 -11.62 4.52 14.90
C TYR A 384 -12.75 4.05 13.97
N GLY A 385 -12.48 2.97 13.23
CA GLY A 385 -13.44 2.34 12.30
C GLY A 385 -13.56 2.99 10.93
N ILE A 386 -12.95 4.15 10.67
CA ILE A 386 -13.00 4.80 9.35
C ILE A 386 -12.27 3.96 8.30
N PHE A 387 -11.01 3.60 8.55
CA PHE A 387 -10.25 2.75 7.65
C PHE A 387 -10.94 1.41 7.39
N HIS A 388 -11.52 0.82 8.43
CA HIS A 388 -12.29 -0.42 8.29
C HIS A 388 -13.45 -0.29 7.30
N GLY A 389 -14.30 0.72 7.49
CA GLY A 389 -15.47 0.94 6.65
C GLY A 389 -15.14 1.24 5.18
N ASP A 390 -14.01 1.91 4.94
CA ASP A 390 -13.53 2.14 3.58
C ASP A 390 -13.01 0.85 2.93
N LEU A 391 -12.34 -0.01 3.69
CA LEU A 391 -11.86 -1.29 3.17
C LEU A 391 -13.00 -2.28 2.91
N ASP A 392 -14.15 -2.17 3.59
CA ASP A 392 -15.36 -2.92 3.20
C ASP A 392 -15.74 -2.61 1.75
N MET A 393 -15.66 -1.33 1.35
CA MET A 393 -15.87 -0.91 -0.04
C MET A 393 -14.77 -1.44 -0.96
N TYR A 394 -13.49 -1.26 -0.59
CA TYR A 394 -12.34 -1.67 -1.42
C TYR A 394 -12.32 -3.17 -1.75
N PHE A 395 -12.68 -4.02 -0.78
CA PHE A 395 -12.63 -5.47 -0.92
C PHE A 395 -13.95 -6.11 -1.34
N GLY A 396 -15.10 -5.49 -1.07
CA GLY A 396 -16.41 -6.10 -1.30
C GLY A 396 -17.48 -5.19 -1.92
N GLY A 397 -17.24 -3.89 -1.98
CA GLY A 397 -18.20 -2.90 -2.49
C GLY A 397 -18.06 -2.53 -3.96
N TRP A 398 -17.09 -3.12 -4.68
CA TRP A 398 -16.83 -2.86 -6.09
C TRP A 398 -16.65 -4.16 -6.88
N ASP A 399 -17.38 -4.27 -7.99
CA ASP A 399 -17.15 -5.29 -9.02
C ASP A 399 -17.37 -4.66 -10.42
N GLY A 400 -16.26 -4.37 -11.08
CA GLY A 400 -16.20 -3.73 -12.39
C GLY A 400 -16.03 -4.71 -13.55
N ARG A 401 -15.88 -6.01 -13.31
CA ARG A 401 -15.37 -6.98 -14.31
C ARG A 401 -16.15 -6.98 -15.62
N ASP A 402 -17.48 -6.97 -15.53
CA ASP A 402 -18.36 -6.97 -16.71
C ASP A 402 -18.72 -5.56 -17.20
N ARG A 403 -18.21 -4.51 -16.54
CA ARG A 403 -18.58 -3.11 -16.76
C ARG A 403 -17.51 -2.31 -17.48
N MET A 404 -16.24 -2.67 -17.37
CA MET A 404 -15.11 -1.95 -17.99
C MET A 404 -15.28 -1.79 -19.51
N LYS A 405 -15.80 -2.81 -20.18
CA LYS A 405 -16.09 -2.80 -21.62
C LYS A 405 -17.16 -1.80 -22.06
N ASN A 406 -17.98 -1.31 -21.11
CA ASN A 406 -19.09 -0.39 -21.38
C ASN A 406 -18.66 1.08 -21.24
N ILE A 407 -17.43 1.37 -20.83
CA ILE A 407 -16.93 2.74 -20.72
C ILE A 407 -16.76 3.32 -22.13
N ASP A 408 -17.46 4.41 -22.41
CA ASP A 408 -17.30 5.18 -23.64
C ASP A 408 -16.16 6.19 -23.48
N THR A 409 -14.96 5.80 -23.87
CA THR A 409 -13.76 6.64 -23.78
C THR A 409 -13.77 7.86 -24.69
N LYS A 410 -14.76 8.00 -25.58
CA LYS A 410 -14.98 9.26 -26.33
C LYS A 410 -15.69 10.31 -25.49
N LYS A 411 -16.46 9.89 -24.47
CA LYS A 411 -17.11 10.78 -23.50
C LYS A 411 -16.25 10.99 -22.26
N CYS A 412 -15.61 9.93 -21.79
CA CYS A 412 -14.82 9.93 -20.57
C CYS A 412 -13.56 9.06 -20.79
N PRO A 413 -12.46 9.63 -21.33
CA PRO A 413 -11.22 8.90 -21.50
C PRO A 413 -10.67 8.43 -20.15
N VAL A 414 -10.04 7.25 -20.15
CA VAL A 414 -9.49 6.60 -18.95
C VAL A 414 -7.99 6.42 -19.13
N TYR A 415 -7.20 6.99 -18.21
CA TYR A 415 -5.76 6.80 -18.15
C TYR A 415 -5.35 6.28 -16.78
N MET A 416 -5.06 4.97 -16.70
CA MET A 416 -4.67 4.31 -15.47
C MET A 416 -3.17 4.47 -15.21
N LEU A 417 -2.80 4.79 -13.98
CA LEU A 417 -1.41 4.89 -13.53
C LEU A 417 -1.20 3.93 -12.35
N THR A 418 -0.10 3.18 -12.31
CA THR A 418 0.18 2.27 -11.18
C THR A 418 1.66 2.26 -10.85
N GLY A 419 1.99 2.42 -9.57
CA GLY A 419 3.38 2.39 -9.12
C GLY A 419 4.02 1.03 -9.32
N GLU A 420 5.27 1.03 -9.78
CA GLU A 420 6.11 -0.17 -9.92
C GLU A 420 6.22 -0.98 -8.61
N TYR A 421 6.24 -0.30 -7.46
CA TYR A 421 6.37 -0.90 -6.13
C TYR A 421 5.05 -1.33 -5.49
N ASP A 422 3.92 -1.09 -6.13
CA ASP A 422 2.63 -1.50 -5.56
C ASP A 422 2.44 -3.02 -5.64
N TRP A 423 2.58 -3.70 -4.49
CA TRP A 423 2.30 -5.12 -4.38
C TRP A 423 0.85 -5.43 -4.00
N SER A 424 0.02 -4.46 -3.64
CA SER A 424 -1.41 -4.69 -3.38
C SER A 424 -2.19 -4.76 -4.69
N ASN A 425 -2.07 -3.72 -5.52
CA ASN A 425 -2.69 -3.64 -6.84
C ASN A 425 -1.60 -3.47 -7.91
N THR A 426 -1.04 -4.58 -8.38
CA THR A 426 0.16 -4.56 -9.22
C THR A 426 -0.08 -3.92 -10.58
N PRO A 427 0.98 -3.42 -11.26
CA PRO A 427 0.87 -2.95 -12.64
C PRO A 427 0.23 -3.96 -13.59
N ALA A 428 0.44 -5.27 -13.37
CA ALA A 428 -0.19 -6.32 -14.17
C ALA A 428 -1.71 -6.39 -13.96
N MET A 429 -2.19 -6.22 -12.72
CA MET A 429 -3.64 -6.19 -12.42
C MET A 429 -4.31 -4.97 -13.05
N SER A 430 -3.67 -3.80 -12.97
CA SER A 430 -4.16 -2.57 -13.61
C SER A 430 -4.15 -2.69 -15.12
N GLN A 431 -3.11 -3.27 -15.72
CA GLN A 431 -3.06 -3.53 -17.16
C GLN A 431 -4.20 -4.46 -17.60
N ALA A 432 -4.42 -5.57 -16.90
CA ALA A 432 -5.51 -6.51 -17.21
C ALA A 432 -6.90 -5.87 -17.07
N THR A 433 -7.05 -4.88 -16.19
CA THR A 433 -8.26 -4.05 -16.11
C THR A 433 -8.37 -3.13 -17.32
N CYS A 434 -7.30 -2.41 -17.65
CA CYS A 434 -7.25 -1.46 -18.75
C CYS A 434 -7.51 -2.12 -20.11
N ASP A 435 -7.02 -3.35 -20.32
CA ASP A 435 -7.22 -4.11 -21.57
C ASP A 435 -8.71 -4.40 -21.85
N LYS A 436 -9.57 -4.33 -20.82
CA LYS A 436 -11.03 -4.48 -20.95
C LYS A 436 -11.73 -3.17 -21.33
N ILE A 437 -11.05 -2.03 -21.30
CA ILE A 437 -11.59 -0.70 -21.58
C ILE A 437 -11.21 -0.30 -23.01
N PRO A 438 -12.15 -0.26 -23.97
CA PRO A 438 -11.85 0.19 -25.33
C PRO A 438 -11.29 1.61 -25.34
N GLY A 439 -10.05 1.78 -25.80
CA GLY A 439 -9.36 3.08 -25.82
C GLY A 439 -8.77 3.54 -24.48
N GLY A 440 -8.83 2.70 -23.43
CA GLY A 440 -8.12 2.96 -22.18
C GLY A 440 -6.61 2.90 -22.37
N LYS A 441 -5.88 3.70 -21.60
CA LYS A 441 -4.40 3.67 -21.54
C LYS A 441 -3.95 3.34 -20.12
N HIS A 442 -2.92 2.51 -19.98
CA HIS A 442 -2.26 2.23 -18.70
C HIS A 442 -0.77 2.50 -18.79
N GLN A 443 -0.18 2.99 -17.70
CA GLN A 443 1.26 3.19 -17.57
C GLN A 443 1.72 2.85 -16.15
N ALA A 444 2.71 1.97 -16.06
CA ALA A 444 3.44 1.75 -14.82
C ALA A 444 4.35 2.94 -14.54
N MET A 445 4.35 3.43 -13.31
CA MET A 445 5.15 4.57 -12.86
C MET A 445 6.41 4.07 -12.17
N LYS A 446 7.54 4.19 -12.87
CA LYS A 446 8.85 3.77 -12.39
C LYS A 446 9.21 4.47 -11.08
N GLY A 447 9.69 3.71 -10.09
CA GLY A 447 10.15 4.24 -8.81
C GLY A 447 9.06 4.70 -7.83
N LEU A 448 7.77 4.56 -8.20
CA LEU A 448 6.64 4.87 -7.32
C LEU A 448 5.99 3.60 -6.79
N GLY A 449 5.38 3.68 -5.62
CA GLY A 449 4.59 2.63 -4.98
C GLY A 449 3.10 2.94 -4.97
N HIS A 450 2.44 2.64 -3.86
CA HIS A 450 0.98 2.73 -3.77
C HIS A 450 0.42 4.14 -3.56
N PHE A 451 1.25 5.11 -3.13
CA PHE A 451 0.82 6.46 -2.75
C PHE A 451 1.53 7.53 -3.56
N PRO A 452 1.46 7.48 -4.91
CA PRO A 452 2.38 8.24 -5.77
C PRO A 452 2.30 9.76 -5.54
N ALA A 453 1.11 10.28 -5.27
CA ALA A 453 0.87 11.71 -5.01
C ALA A 453 1.51 12.22 -3.71
N THR A 454 1.64 11.35 -2.71
CA THR A 454 2.22 11.70 -1.41
C THR A 454 3.67 11.27 -1.32
N GLU A 455 3.97 10.02 -1.69
CA GLU A 455 5.29 9.43 -1.47
C GLU A 455 6.36 10.13 -2.29
N ASN A 456 6.09 10.54 -3.53
CA ASN A 456 7.04 11.30 -4.36
C ASN A 456 6.31 12.18 -5.39
N PRO A 457 5.74 13.33 -4.96
CA PRO A 457 4.98 14.22 -5.84
C PRO A 457 5.82 14.77 -7.00
N LYS A 458 7.12 14.99 -6.80
CA LYS A 458 8.03 15.51 -7.82
C LYS A 458 8.05 14.62 -9.07
N VAL A 459 8.13 13.29 -8.86
CA VAL A 459 8.09 12.30 -9.94
C VAL A 459 6.65 12.11 -10.45
N PHE A 460 5.67 11.97 -9.55
CA PHE A 460 4.28 11.70 -9.92
C PHE A 460 3.65 12.77 -10.81
N VAL A 461 3.92 14.07 -10.55
CA VAL A 461 3.35 15.18 -11.33
C VAL A 461 3.67 15.07 -12.83
N GLY A 462 4.83 14.49 -13.20
CA GLY A 462 5.15 14.23 -14.61
C GLY A 462 4.16 13.27 -15.27
N TYR A 463 3.90 12.13 -14.62
CA TYR A 463 2.93 11.13 -15.09
C TYR A 463 1.49 11.67 -15.08
N LEU A 464 1.12 12.42 -14.04
CA LEU A 464 -0.20 13.05 -13.93
C LEU A 464 -0.46 13.99 -15.11
N LEU A 465 0.50 14.85 -15.45
CA LEU A 465 0.34 15.80 -16.55
C LEU A 465 0.29 15.11 -17.92
N GLU A 466 1.03 14.01 -18.13
CA GLU A 466 0.89 13.18 -19.35
C GLU A 466 -0.53 12.61 -19.47
N ALA A 467 -1.09 12.09 -18.37
CA ALA A 467 -2.43 11.54 -18.33
C ALA A 467 -3.50 12.62 -18.59
N VAL A 468 -3.35 13.81 -18.00
CA VAL A 468 -4.25 14.95 -18.26
C VAL A 468 -4.19 15.36 -19.73
N GLU A 469 -3.00 15.48 -20.31
CA GLU A 469 -2.84 15.87 -21.72
C GLU A 469 -3.51 14.86 -22.67
N HIS A 470 -3.42 13.57 -22.36
CA HIS A 470 -4.11 12.52 -23.11
C HIS A 470 -5.63 12.69 -23.04
N ILE A 471 -6.19 12.92 -21.86
CA ILE A 471 -7.63 13.14 -21.67
C ILE A 471 -8.10 14.37 -22.46
N GLN A 472 -7.35 15.48 -22.37
CA GLN A 472 -7.67 16.71 -23.09
C GLN A 472 -7.67 16.51 -24.61
N LYS A 473 -6.73 15.74 -25.15
CA LYS A 473 -6.67 15.41 -26.59
C LYS A 473 -7.80 14.48 -27.04
N ALA A 474 -8.23 13.57 -26.18
CA ALA A 474 -9.31 12.64 -26.50
C ALA A 474 -10.71 13.28 -26.40
N GLY A 475 -10.85 14.33 -25.58
CA GLY A 475 -12.11 15.09 -25.43
C GLY A 475 -12.26 16.30 -26.35
N ALA A 476 -11.22 16.67 -27.10
CA ALA A 476 -11.25 17.70 -28.16
C ALA A 476 -11.76 17.10 -29.47
#